data_AF-A0A9J6EKQ4-F1
#
_entry.id   AF-A0A9J6EKQ4-F1
#
_cell.length_a   1.000
_cell.length_b   1.000
_cell.length_c   1.000
_cell.angle_alpha   90.00
_cell.angle_beta   90.00
_cell.angle_gamma   90.00
#
_symmetry.space_group_name_H-M   'P 1'
#
loop_
_entity.id
_entity.type
_entity.pdbx_description
1 polymer ?
#
loop_
_entity_poly.entity_id
_entity_poly.type
_entity_poly.pdbx_seq_one_letter_code
_entity_poly.pdbx_strand_id
1 'polypeptide(L)'
;MCVAQCLVYHNKVSDKVVVIPGKIEEISLPEPVDVIVSEPMGYMLFNERMLETYLHAKKWLKPQGKMFPTRGDLHIAPFSDTGLYMEQLNKANFWSVPFGLCLD
;
A
#
# COMPACT_ATOMS: atom_id res chain seq x y z
N MET A 1 3.84 19.94 -15.26
CA MET A 1 4.92 19.02 -14.86
C MET A 1 4.57 18.48 -13.47
N CYS A 2 4.51 17.17 -13.27
CA CYS A 2 4.16 16.61 -11.96
C CYS A 2 5.32 16.85 -10.97
N VAL A 3 5.04 16.81 -9.66
CA VAL A 3 6.05 17.06 -8.62
C VAL A 3 7.27 16.15 -8.77
N ALA A 4 7.07 14.87 -9.09
CA ALA A 4 8.15 13.92 -9.34
C ALA A 4 9.06 14.36 -10.50
N GLN A 5 8.48 14.87 -11.58
CA GLN A 5 9.25 15.33 -12.74
C GLN A 5 10.01 16.63 -12.44
N CYS A 6 9.46 17.51 -11.60
CA CYS A 6 10.20 18.66 -11.08
C CYS A 6 11.42 18.21 -10.26
N LEU A 7 11.28 17.19 -9.40
CA LEU A 7 12.39 16.65 -8.61
C LEU A 7 13.49 16.07 -9.51
N VAL A 8 13.14 15.29 -10.54
CA VAL A 8 14.10 14.75 -11.51
C VAL A 8 14.92 15.86 -12.17
N TYR A 9 14.25 16.93 -12.62
CA TYR A 9 14.90 18.08 -13.26
C TYR A 9 15.87 18.80 -12.30
N HIS A 10 15.41 19.16 -11.10
CA HIS A 10 16.24 19.91 -10.14
C HIS A 10 17.41 19.08 -9.60
N ASN A 11 17.26 17.76 -9.52
CA ASN A 11 18.34 16.85 -9.12
C ASN A 11 19.31 16.49 -10.25
N LYS A 12 19.11 17.04 -11.47
CA LYS A 12 20.00 16.84 -12.64
C LYS A 12 20.18 15.36 -13.02
N VAL A 13 19.09 14.58 -12.96
CA VAL A 13 19.08 13.14 -13.30
C VAL A 13 18.09 12.80 -14.42
N SER A 14 17.72 13.79 -15.24
CA SER A 14 16.77 13.63 -16.35
C SER A 14 17.25 12.65 -17.43
N ASP A 15 18.55 12.35 -17.49
CA ASP A 15 19.16 11.34 -18.37
C ASP A 15 18.97 9.90 -17.85
N LYS A 16 18.61 9.73 -16.57
CA LYS A 16 18.50 8.42 -15.90
C LYS A 16 17.10 8.08 -15.43
N VAL A 17 16.30 9.09 -15.07
CA VAL A 17 14.95 8.88 -14.50
C VAL A 17 13.91 9.45 -15.44
N VAL A 18 13.03 8.58 -15.94
CA VAL A 18 11.89 8.95 -16.78
C VAL A 18 10.60 8.79 -15.97
N VAL A 19 9.82 9.86 -15.86
CA VAL A 19 8.53 9.84 -15.15
C VAL A 19 7.41 9.59 -16.14
N ILE A 20 6.71 8.46 -15.98
CA ILE A 20 5.55 8.10 -16.81
C ILE A 20 4.29 8.27 -15.98
N PRO A 21 3.43 9.26 -16.26
CA PRO A 21 2.19 9.45 -15.53
C PRO A 21 1.14 8.43 -15.99
N GLY A 22 0.54 7.73 -15.04
CA GLY A 22 -0.55 6.79 -15.30
C GLY A 22 -0.57 5.65 -14.30
N LYS A 23 -1.60 4.81 -14.40
CA LYS A 23 -1.68 3.58 -13.62
C LYS A 23 -0.87 2.48 -14.29
N ILE A 24 -0.24 1.61 -13.49
CA ILE A 24 0.60 0.53 -13.99
C ILE A 24 -0.19 -0.46 -14.89
N GLU A 25 -1.50 -0.51 -14.71
CA GLU A 25 -2.41 -1.32 -15.53
C GLU A 25 -2.59 -0.75 -16.94
N GLU A 26 -2.51 0.58 -17.08
CA GLU A 26 -2.89 1.35 -18.27
C GLU A 26 -1.68 1.84 -19.09
N ILE A 27 -0.48 1.96 -18.47
CA ILE A 27 0.73 2.40 -19.17
C ILE A 27 1.39 1.29 -20.00
N SER A 28 2.28 1.69 -20.90
CA SER A 28 3.23 0.82 -21.61
C SER A 28 4.67 1.22 -21.31
N LEU A 29 5.56 0.24 -21.27
CA LEU A 29 7.01 0.45 -21.18
C LEU A 29 7.65 0.05 -22.52
N PRO A 30 8.69 0.78 -22.96
CA PRO A 30 9.36 0.49 -24.22
C PRO A 30 10.17 -0.82 -24.17
N GLU A 31 10.61 -1.25 -23.00
CA GLU A 31 11.39 -2.46 -22.80
C GLU A 31 11.06 -3.17 -21.47
N PRO A 32 11.31 -4.50 -21.38
CA PRO A 32 11.28 -5.21 -20.10
C PRO A 32 12.34 -4.70 -19.11
N VAL A 33 12.08 -4.83 -17.82
CA VAL A 33 12.93 -4.35 -16.72
C VAL A 33 13.66 -5.49 -16.01
N ASP A 34 14.86 -5.19 -15.49
CA ASP A 34 15.65 -6.13 -14.70
C ASP A 34 15.20 -6.20 -13.23
N VAL A 35 14.73 -5.07 -12.68
CA VAL A 35 14.31 -4.93 -11.29
C VAL A 35 13.07 -4.06 -11.18
N ILE A 36 12.10 -4.51 -10.38
CA ILE A 36 10.96 -3.68 -9.95
C ILE A 36 11.16 -3.33 -8.48
N VAL A 37 11.03 -2.04 -8.15
CA VAL A 37 11.13 -1.53 -6.79
C VAL A 37 9.82 -0.81 -6.44
N SER A 38 9.24 -1.11 -5.29
CA SER A 38 8.05 -0.43 -4.79
C SER A 38 8.02 -0.42 -3.27
N GLU A 39 7.18 0.45 -2.71
CA GLU A 39 6.73 0.39 -1.34
C GLU A 39 5.21 0.13 -1.38
N PRO A 40 4.76 -1.14 -1.35
CA PRO A 40 3.35 -1.49 -1.55
C PRO A 40 2.64 -1.97 -0.26
N MET A 41 3.22 -1.77 0.93
CA MET A 41 2.78 -2.44 2.15
C MET A 41 1.83 -1.55 2.95
N GLY A 42 0.58 -1.99 3.14
CA GLY A 42 -0.39 -1.30 3.99
C GLY A 42 -0.44 -1.83 5.42
N TYR A 43 -1.42 -1.36 6.21
CA TYR A 43 -1.79 -1.97 7.49
C TYR A 43 -2.00 -3.49 7.34
N MET A 44 -1.42 -4.25 8.28
CA MET A 44 -1.39 -5.72 8.25
C MET A 44 -0.92 -6.27 6.88
N LEU A 45 0.03 -5.58 6.24
CA LEU A 45 0.63 -5.87 4.93
C LEU A 45 -0.30 -5.67 3.72
N PHE A 46 -1.59 -5.97 3.84
CA PHE A 46 -2.52 -6.07 2.69
C PHE A 46 -3.42 -4.86 2.47
N ASN A 47 -3.52 -3.95 3.44
CA ASN A 47 -4.40 -2.80 3.29
C ASN A 47 -4.02 -1.97 2.05
N GLU A 48 -4.98 -1.24 1.48
CA GLU A 48 -4.81 -0.34 0.31
C GLU A 48 -4.64 -1.02 -1.05
N ARG A 49 -4.64 -2.35 -1.12
CA ARG A 49 -4.62 -3.14 -2.38
C ARG A 49 -3.43 -2.86 -3.32
N MET A 50 -2.41 -2.13 -2.87
CA MET A 50 -1.22 -1.80 -3.68
C MET A 50 -0.38 -3.02 -4.06
N LEU A 51 -0.48 -4.13 -3.30
CA LEU A 51 0.15 -5.39 -3.66
C LEU A 51 -0.36 -5.94 -5.00
N GLU A 52 -1.61 -5.70 -5.37
CA GLU A 52 -2.17 -6.15 -6.66
C GLU A 52 -1.48 -5.44 -7.83
N THR A 53 -1.38 -4.11 -7.75
CA THR A 53 -0.66 -3.25 -8.70
C THR A 53 0.83 -3.61 -8.77
N TYR A 54 1.48 -3.89 -7.63
CA TYR A 54 2.88 -4.31 -7.58
C TYR A 54 3.11 -5.67 -8.26
N LEU A 55 2.20 -6.62 -8.08
CA LEU A 55 2.24 -7.90 -8.77
C LEU A 55 1.94 -7.76 -10.27
N HIS A 56 1.02 -6.87 -10.65
CA HIS A 56 0.70 -6.61 -12.06
C HIS A 56 1.90 -6.08 -12.84
N ALA A 57 2.76 -5.30 -12.19
CA ALA A 57 3.99 -4.79 -12.80
C ALA A 57 4.95 -5.89 -13.28
N LYS A 58 4.83 -7.13 -12.75
CA LYS A 58 5.64 -8.29 -13.20
C LYS A 58 5.51 -8.59 -14.69
N LYS A 59 4.45 -8.14 -15.37
CA LYS A 59 4.30 -8.31 -16.83
C LYS A 59 5.47 -7.71 -17.63
N TRP A 60 6.22 -6.77 -17.04
CA TRP A 60 7.42 -6.19 -17.63
C TRP A 60 8.73 -6.76 -17.09
N LEU A 61 8.69 -7.65 -16.09
CA LEU A 61 9.90 -8.19 -15.49
C LEU A 61 10.52 -9.24 -16.43
N LYS A 62 11.83 -9.11 -16.71
CA LYS A 62 12.57 -10.11 -17.47
C LYS A 62 12.58 -11.47 -16.75
N PRO A 63 12.77 -12.59 -17.48
CA PRO A 63 13.11 -13.87 -16.85
C PRO A 63 14.32 -13.69 -15.92
N GLN A 64 14.24 -14.19 -14.68
CA GLN A 64 15.24 -14.01 -13.63
C GLN A 64 15.40 -12.57 -13.09
N GLY A 65 14.50 -11.65 -13.47
CA GLY A 65 14.44 -10.31 -12.88
C GLY A 65 14.10 -10.35 -11.39
N LYS A 66 14.47 -9.29 -10.68
CA LYS A 66 14.30 -9.18 -9.22
C LYS A 66 13.17 -8.23 -8.84
N MET A 67 12.62 -8.44 -7.66
CA MET A 67 11.62 -7.56 -7.07
C MET A 67 12.07 -7.13 -5.68
N PHE A 68 11.88 -5.86 -5.35
CA PHE A 68 12.21 -5.30 -4.05
C PHE A 68 11.02 -4.48 -3.50
N PRO A 69 10.38 -4.93 -2.39
CA PRO A 69 10.70 -6.11 -1.59
C PRO A 69 10.39 -7.44 -2.31
N THR A 70 11.15 -8.49 -1.99
CA THR A 70 10.98 -9.84 -2.58
C THR A 70 10.04 -10.72 -1.77
N ARG A 71 10.00 -10.53 -0.45
CA ARG A 71 9.20 -11.31 0.50
C ARG A 71 8.65 -10.37 1.56
N GLY A 72 7.42 -10.60 1.98
CA GLY A 72 6.82 -10.00 3.16
C GLY A 72 6.21 -11.11 4.01
N ASP A 73 6.40 -11.04 5.32
CA ASP A 73 5.88 -12.04 6.27
C ASP A 73 4.87 -11.33 7.20
N LEU A 74 3.62 -11.82 7.21
CA LEU A 74 2.60 -11.37 8.15
C LEU A 74 2.60 -12.32 9.35
N HIS A 75 2.87 -11.77 10.54
CA HIS A 75 2.85 -12.51 11.78
C HIS A 75 1.59 -12.20 12.57
N ILE A 76 0.96 -13.25 13.11
CA ILE A 76 -0.25 -13.16 13.93
C ILE A 76 0.02 -13.93 15.22
N ALA A 77 -0.29 -13.32 16.36
CA ALA A 77 -0.20 -13.94 17.67
C ALA A 77 -1.41 -13.54 18.53
N PRO A 78 -1.93 -14.45 19.36
CA PRO A 78 -2.99 -14.11 20.30
C PRO A 78 -2.44 -13.15 21.37
N PHE A 79 -3.29 -12.24 21.84
CA PHE A 79 -3.00 -11.38 22.98
C PHE A 79 -4.27 -11.20 23.82
N SER A 80 -4.10 -10.81 25.08
CA SER A 80 -5.21 -10.44 25.97
C SER A 80 -4.90 -9.08 26.58
N ASP A 81 -5.81 -8.13 26.37
CA ASP A 81 -5.77 -6.80 26.96
C ASP A 81 -7.19 -6.42 27.38
N THR A 82 -7.47 -6.58 28.68
CA THR A 82 -8.77 -6.25 29.25
C THR A 82 -9.07 -4.76 29.16
N GLY A 83 -8.05 -3.90 29.21
CA GLY A 83 -8.22 -2.45 29.10
C GLY A 83 -8.72 -2.06 27.71
N LEU A 84 -8.03 -2.52 26.66
CA LEU A 84 -8.43 -2.29 25.26
C LEU A 84 -9.82 -2.86 24.98
N TYR A 85 -10.13 -4.04 25.51
CA TYR A 85 -11.45 -4.67 25.37
C TYR A 85 -12.56 -3.85 26.04
N MET A 86 -12.34 -3.42 27.29
CA MET A 86 -13.31 -2.60 28.04
C MET A 86 -13.50 -1.21 27.42
N GLU A 87 -12.47 -0.63 26.79
CA GLU A 87 -12.58 0.64 26.08
C GLU A 87 -13.62 0.57 24.96
N GLN A 88 -13.64 -0.51 24.16
CA GLN A 88 -14.63 -0.66 23.09
C GLN A 88 -16.05 -0.85 23.64
N LEU A 89 -16.20 -1.58 24.75
CA LEU A 89 -17.48 -1.73 25.44
C LEU A 89 -18.01 -0.38 25.94
N ASN A 90 -17.14 0.45 26.54
CA ASN A 90 -17.53 1.76 27.02
C ASN A 90 -17.96 2.71 25.88
N LYS A 91 -17.34 2.62 24.70
CA LYS A 91 -17.78 3.35 23.51
C LYS A 91 -19.16 2.87 23.02
N ALA A 92 -19.42 1.57 23.05
CA ALA A 92 -20.72 1.03 22.68
C ALA A 92 -21.83 1.48 23.65
N ASN A 93 -21.53 1.52 24.95
CA ASN A 93 -22.47 1.95 25.99
C ASN A 93 -23.04 3.36 25.78
N PHE A 94 -22.34 4.25 25.07
CA PHE A 94 -22.86 5.57 24.68
C PHE A 94 -24.20 5.46 23.94
N TRP A 95 -24.35 4.46 23.06
CA TRP A 95 -25.57 4.23 22.29
C TRP A 95 -26.62 3.38 23.03
N SER A 96 -26.21 2.70 24.10
CA SER A 96 -27.09 1.84 24.90
C SER A 96 -27.91 2.60 25.94
N VAL A 97 -27.63 3.89 26.18
CA VAL A 97 -28.46 4.75 27.04
C VAL A 97 -29.37 5.56 26.13
N PRO A 98 -30.62 5.13 25.94
CA PRO A 98 -31.52 5.90 25.13
C PRO A 98 -31.89 7.18 25.88
N PHE A 99 -31.97 8.30 25.16
CA PHE A 99 -32.77 9.47 25.54
C PHE A 99 -34.27 9.09 25.62
N GLY A 100 -34.65 8.07 26.39
CA GLY A 100 -36.02 7.59 26.56
C GLY A 100 -36.62 6.79 25.38
N LEU A 101 -35.86 6.43 24.35
CA LEU A 101 -36.30 5.59 23.23
C LEU A 101 -35.37 4.39 23.01
N CYS A 102 -35.77 3.21 23.49
CA CYS A 102 -35.08 1.94 23.23
C CYS A 102 -34.76 1.76 21.73
N LEU A 103 -33.50 1.51 21.40
CA LEU A 103 -33.07 1.08 20.07
C LEU A 103 -32.91 -0.44 20.11
N ASP A 104 -34.06 -1.12 20.12
CA ASP A 104 -34.20 -2.58 19.97
C ASP A 104 -34.86 -2.86 18.61
#